data_AF-A0A0Z8H5Q1-F1
#
_entry.id   AF-A0A0Z8H5Q1-F1
#
_cell.length_a   1.000
_cell.length_b   1.000
_cell.length_c   1.000
_cell.angle_alpha   90.00
_cell.angle_beta   90.00
_cell.angle_gamma   90.00
#
_symmetry.space_group_name_H-M   'P 1'
#
loop_
_entity.id
_entity.type
_entity.pdbx_description
1 polymer ?
#
loop_
_entity_poly.entity_id
_entity_poly.type
_entity_poly.pdbx_seq_one_letter_code
_entity_poly.pdbx_strand_id
1 'polypeptide(L)'
;MKKFISRIMLVSTVVLLAACQSIQTKEDETSNTSSSSQVTTSSDQQSTSESSSETTSSSDSQTEASSTNTQAIPTVYQSVIDRYQANLGQVSEAINQDEVSSYLSLLTSQGQEYSGAFYSLYDIDQNGTEELLIALNKSGDYILIDLYTQLSGENFRLVDNFRNIGFEIGPDAILRPLQDGTYLFEGGGVYRIYQYNAMIPGLKRISESDINPETSPLLELKSLHWVKL
;
A
#
# COMPACT_ATOMS: atom_id res chain seq x y z
N MET A 1 -24.87 -16.59 55.73
CA MET A 1 -25.90 -17.57 55.29
C MET A 1 -26.79 -16.94 54.24
N LYS A 2 -27.20 -17.74 53.25
CA LYS A 2 -28.13 -17.49 52.12
C LYS A 2 -27.53 -16.85 50.85
N LYS A 3 -27.29 -17.75 49.88
CA LYS A 3 -27.19 -17.51 48.43
C LYS A 3 -28.57 -17.19 47.88
N PHE A 4 -28.69 -16.29 46.88
CA PHE A 4 -29.70 -16.43 45.84
C PHE A 4 -29.17 -15.92 44.49
N ILE A 5 -29.46 -16.75 43.49
CA ILE A 5 -29.12 -16.71 42.08
C ILE A 5 -30.10 -15.77 41.38
N SER A 6 -29.64 -14.95 40.43
CA SER A 6 -30.51 -14.40 39.39
C SER A 6 -29.85 -14.56 38.03
N ARG A 7 -30.44 -15.44 37.21
CA ARG A 7 -30.06 -15.68 35.82
C ARG A 7 -30.72 -14.61 34.96
N ILE A 8 -29.94 -13.83 34.24
CA ILE A 8 -30.44 -12.88 33.24
C ILE A 8 -30.76 -13.67 31.96
N MET A 9 -32.05 -13.65 31.59
CA MET A 9 -32.59 -14.21 30.37
C MET A 9 -32.10 -13.42 29.14
N LEU A 10 -31.55 -14.15 28.18
CA LEU A 10 -31.14 -13.68 26.86
C LEU A 10 -32.36 -13.79 25.93
N VAL A 11 -32.89 -12.67 25.46
CA VAL A 11 -33.93 -12.64 24.42
C VAL A 11 -33.23 -12.36 23.09
N SER A 12 -33.10 -13.42 22.29
CA SER A 12 -32.61 -13.36 20.92
C SER A 12 -33.82 -13.26 20.00
N THR A 13 -34.00 -12.12 19.34
CA THR A 13 -34.98 -11.94 18.26
C THR A 13 -34.28 -12.07 16.92
N VAL A 14 -34.50 -13.23 16.28
CA VAL A 14 -34.17 -13.50 14.87
C VAL A 14 -35.24 -12.84 14.01
N VAL A 15 -34.85 -11.92 13.12
CA VAL A 15 -35.71 -11.40 12.04
C VAL A 15 -35.34 -12.16 10.76
N LEU A 16 -36.25 -13.04 10.33
CA LEU A 16 -36.23 -13.67 9.00
C LEU A 16 -37.06 -12.79 8.06
N LEU A 17 -36.40 -12.19 7.06
CA LEU A 17 -37.08 -11.57 5.91
C LEU A 17 -37.17 -12.62 4.79
N ALA A 18 -38.40 -13.03 4.52
CA ALA A 18 -38.79 -13.95 3.46
C ALA A 18 -38.89 -13.24 2.10
N ALA A 19 -38.63 -14.02 1.05
CA ALA A 19 -38.54 -13.65 -0.35
C ALA A 19 -39.81 -13.02 -0.95
N CYS A 20 -39.61 -12.06 -1.86
CA CYS A 20 -40.62 -11.62 -2.82
C CYS A 20 -40.51 -12.45 -4.11
N GLN A 21 -41.57 -13.19 -4.44
CA GLN A 21 -41.94 -13.51 -5.82
C GLN A 21 -43.45 -13.74 -5.89
N SER A 22 -44.14 -12.99 -6.77
CA SER A 22 -45.25 -13.49 -7.60
C SER A 22 -45.78 -12.35 -8.51
N ILE A 23 -45.76 -12.54 -9.85
CA ILE A 23 -46.86 -12.95 -10.77
C ILE A 23 -47.61 -11.68 -11.30
N GLN A 24 -47.84 -11.42 -12.60
CA GLN A 24 -48.61 -12.15 -13.65
C GLN A 24 -48.36 -11.49 -15.04
N THR A 25 -48.01 -12.19 -16.15
CA THR A 25 -48.86 -12.71 -17.28
C THR A 25 -49.76 -11.65 -17.97
N LYS A 26 -49.91 -11.50 -19.31
CA LYS A 26 -50.09 -12.44 -20.45
C LYS A 26 -50.02 -11.72 -21.83
N GLU A 27 -49.62 -12.48 -22.87
CA GLU A 27 -50.05 -12.49 -24.31
C GLU A 27 -49.76 -11.22 -25.18
N ASP A 28 -49.23 -11.27 -26.41
CA ASP A 28 -49.66 -12.08 -27.57
C ASP A 28 -48.59 -12.25 -28.69
N GLU A 29 -48.93 -13.12 -29.63
CA GLU A 29 -48.28 -13.75 -30.80
C GLU A 29 -47.40 -12.96 -31.84
N THR A 30 -46.53 -13.75 -32.50
CA THR A 30 -46.12 -13.72 -33.94
C THR A 30 -44.94 -12.83 -34.42
N SER A 31 -43.77 -13.44 -34.70
CA SER A 31 -43.12 -13.51 -36.04
C SER A 31 -41.59 -13.69 -36.02
N ASN A 32 -41.14 -14.71 -36.77
CA ASN A 32 -39.95 -14.79 -37.63
C ASN A 32 -38.50 -14.81 -37.04
N THR A 33 -37.94 -16.02 -37.09
CA THR A 33 -36.66 -16.44 -37.72
C THR A 33 -35.71 -15.36 -38.24
N SER A 34 -34.43 -15.40 -37.82
CA SER A 34 -33.25 -15.68 -38.67
C SER A 34 -31.92 -15.52 -37.93
N SER A 35 -30.97 -16.37 -38.30
CA SER A 35 -29.65 -16.61 -37.70
C SER A 35 -28.54 -15.63 -38.12
N SER A 36 -27.46 -15.66 -37.32
CA SER A 36 -26.03 -15.67 -37.71
C SER A 36 -25.24 -14.35 -37.82
N SER A 37 -24.22 -14.29 -36.93
CA SER A 37 -22.82 -13.87 -37.02
C SER A 37 -22.32 -13.05 -38.22
N GLN A 38 -21.40 -12.10 -37.97
CA GLN A 38 -20.09 -12.05 -38.65
C GLN A 38 -19.06 -11.10 -38.01
N VAL A 39 -17.82 -11.59 -38.00
CA VAL A 39 -16.52 -10.91 -37.79
C VAL A 39 -16.02 -10.43 -39.16
N THR A 40 -15.30 -9.31 -39.20
CA THR A 40 -14.52 -8.88 -40.37
C THR A 40 -13.12 -8.38 -39.98
N THR A 41 -12.15 -8.73 -40.83
CA THR A 41 -10.70 -8.51 -40.77
C THR A 41 -10.20 -7.80 -42.04
N SER A 42 -9.01 -7.19 -41.93
CA SER A 42 -8.06 -6.77 -43.01
C SER A 42 -8.43 -5.47 -43.75
N SER A 43 -7.56 -4.58 -44.23
CA SER A 43 -6.14 -4.54 -44.67
C SER A 43 -5.85 -3.05 -45.04
N ASP A 44 -4.71 -2.38 -44.84
CA ASP A 44 -3.44 -2.35 -45.60
C ASP A 44 -2.98 -0.87 -45.82
N GLN A 45 -1.66 -0.71 -46.03
CA GLN A 45 -0.95 0.33 -46.83
C GLN A 45 -0.02 1.36 -46.16
N GLN A 46 1.22 1.27 -46.66
CA GLN A 46 2.46 2.01 -46.49
C GLN A 46 2.55 3.20 -47.46
N SER A 47 3.20 4.30 -47.06
CA SER A 47 4.11 5.07 -47.94
C SER A 47 4.97 6.12 -47.22
N THR A 48 6.22 6.10 -47.64
CA THR A 48 7.38 6.99 -47.44
C THR A 48 7.19 8.42 -47.96
N SER A 49 7.89 9.40 -47.37
CA SER A 49 8.63 10.46 -48.10
C SER A 49 9.57 11.24 -47.17
N GLU A 50 10.79 11.44 -47.67
CA GLU A 50 11.90 12.20 -47.10
C GLU A 50 11.69 13.73 -47.21
N SER A 51 12.29 14.49 -46.29
CA SER A 51 12.68 15.88 -46.56
C SER A 51 13.81 16.30 -45.61
N SER A 52 14.99 16.51 -46.18
CA SER A 52 16.17 17.08 -45.54
C SER A 52 16.10 18.61 -45.51
N SER A 53 16.54 19.22 -44.40
CA SER A 53 17.10 20.57 -44.35
C SER A 53 18.15 20.67 -43.24
N GLU A 54 19.40 20.91 -43.64
CA GLU A 54 20.50 21.54 -42.90
C GLU A 54 20.02 22.91 -42.31
N THR A 55 20.55 23.58 -41.29
CA THR A 55 21.83 23.64 -40.55
C THR A 55 21.55 24.54 -39.31
N THR A 56 22.33 24.41 -38.23
CA THR A 56 23.08 25.52 -37.58
C THR A 56 23.56 25.12 -36.19
N SER A 57 24.85 25.34 -35.97
CA SER A 57 25.57 25.14 -34.71
C SER A 57 25.02 26.00 -33.57
N SER A 58 24.98 25.44 -32.37
CA SER A 58 25.31 26.15 -31.13
C SER A 58 25.72 25.13 -30.08
N SER A 59 26.95 25.30 -29.59
CA SER A 59 27.51 24.55 -28.47
C SER A 59 26.67 24.78 -27.23
N ASP A 60 26.15 23.70 -26.65
CA ASP A 60 25.71 23.70 -25.27
C ASP A 60 26.37 22.54 -24.53
N SER A 61 26.89 22.90 -23.37
CA SER A 61 27.76 22.09 -22.53
C SER A 61 27.02 20.83 -22.09
N GLN A 62 27.62 19.67 -22.35
CA GLN A 62 27.23 18.42 -21.71
C GLN A 62 27.55 18.52 -20.21
N THR A 63 26.61 19.01 -19.42
CA THR A 63 26.41 18.46 -18.09
C THR A 63 25.76 17.11 -18.29
N GLU A 64 26.51 16.03 -18.04
CA GLU A 64 25.93 14.72 -17.80
C GLU A 64 25.03 14.83 -16.56
N ALA A 65 23.77 15.19 -16.80
CA ALA A 65 22.69 14.91 -15.89
C ALA A 65 22.55 13.39 -15.87
N SER A 66 23.17 12.77 -14.87
CA SER A 66 22.84 11.42 -14.41
C SER A 66 21.32 11.36 -14.34
N SER A 67 20.71 10.76 -15.36
CA SER A 67 19.27 10.60 -15.47
C SER A 67 18.89 9.53 -14.47
N THR A 68 18.82 9.90 -13.19
CA THR A 68 18.03 9.16 -12.23
C THR A 68 16.62 9.20 -12.79
N ASN A 69 16.15 8.05 -13.23
CA ASN A 69 14.77 7.82 -13.62
C ASN A 69 13.91 8.02 -12.38
N THR A 70 13.70 9.28 -11.97
CA THR A 70 12.95 9.63 -10.77
C THR A 70 11.51 9.29 -11.06
N GLN A 71 11.03 8.18 -10.51
CA GLN A 71 9.61 7.86 -10.50
C GLN A 71 8.86 9.09 -9.97
N ALA A 72 7.92 9.61 -10.75
CA ALA A 72 7.16 10.78 -10.36
C ALA A 72 6.35 10.45 -9.11
N ILE A 73 6.57 11.20 -8.03
CA ILE A 73 5.85 11.01 -6.77
C ILE A 73 4.39 11.46 -6.99
N PRO A 74 3.39 10.62 -6.67
CA PRO A 74 2.00 11.04 -6.66
C PRO A 74 1.79 12.24 -5.73
N THR A 75 1.08 13.27 -6.19
CA THR A 75 0.84 14.51 -5.41
C THR A 75 0.28 14.25 -4.01
N VAL A 76 -0.53 13.21 -3.85
CA VAL A 76 -1.12 12.80 -2.58
C VAL A 76 -0.07 12.47 -1.50
N TYR A 77 1.11 12.03 -1.92
CA TYR A 77 2.22 11.64 -1.05
C TYR A 77 3.28 12.73 -0.86
N GLN A 78 3.27 13.80 -1.67
CA GLN A 78 4.30 14.84 -1.58
C GLN A 78 4.41 15.44 -0.18
N SER A 79 3.27 15.73 0.45
CA SER A 79 3.26 16.25 1.83
C SER A 79 3.85 15.28 2.86
N VAL A 80 3.76 13.97 2.63
CA VAL A 80 4.37 12.96 3.51
C VAL A 80 5.88 13.02 3.37
N ILE A 81 6.38 13.06 2.13
CA ILE A 81 7.81 13.17 1.82
C ILE A 81 8.39 14.44 2.45
N ASP A 82 7.73 15.58 2.27
CA ASP A 82 8.19 16.87 2.81
C ASP A 82 8.31 16.84 4.34
N ARG A 83 7.36 16.21 5.05
CA ARG A 83 7.42 16.03 6.51
C ARG A 83 8.60 15.16 6.91
N TYR A 84 8.83 14.06 6.21
CA TYR A 84 9.98 13.19 6.48
C TYR A 84 11.31 13.92 6.27
N GLN A 85 11.45 14.67 5.16
CA GLN A 85 12.65 15.46 4.85
C GLN A 85 12.91 16.53 5.91
N ALA A 86 11.87 17.24 6.36
CA ALA A 86 11.99 18.27 7.39
C ALA A 86 12.44 17.73 8.76
N ASN A 87 12.25 16.44 9.02
CA ASN A 87 12.62 15.78 10.28
C ASN A 87 13.95 14.99 10.18
N LEU A 88 14.62 14.98 9.03
CA LEU A 88 15.92 14.31 8.89
C LEU A 88 16.98 14.94 9.81
N GLY A 89 17.74 14.09 10.50
CA GLY A 89 18.81 14.50 11.41
C GLY A 89 18.33 15.06 12.75
N GLN A 90 17.02 15.02 13.03
CA GLN A 90 16.51 15.37 14.34
C GLN A 90 16.79 14.28 15.38
N VAL A 91 16.87 14.68 16.64
CA VAL A 91 16.89 13.76 17.80
C VAL A 91 15.47 13.36 18.16
N SER A 92 15.32 12.28 18.94
CA SER A 92 14.02 11.69 19.25
C SER A 92 13.04 12.67 19.91
N GLU A 93 13.52 13.62 20.71
CA GLU A 93 12.67 14.58 21.44
C GLU A 93 12.12 15.70 20.54
N ALA A 94 12.70 15.90 19.36
CA ALA A 94 12.29 16.93 18.40
C ALA A 94 11.30 16.39 17.33
N ILE A 95 11.25 15.07 17.14
CA ILE A 95 10.41 14.43 16.14
C ILE A 95 8.95 14.44 16.60
N ASN A 96 8.06 15.01 15.77
CA ASN A 96 6.62 14.85 15.95
C ASN A 96 6.18 13.46 15.49
N GLN A 97 5.93 12.57 16.45
CA GLN A 97 5.55 11.18 16.16
C GLN A 97 4.19 11.07 15.48
N ASP A 98 3.29 12.05 15.61
CA ASP A 98 2.00 12.04 14.90
C ASP A 98 2.19 12.20 13.39
N GLU A 99 3.29 12.83 12.96
CA GLU A 99 3.54 13.18 11.56
C GLU A 99 4.47 12.20 10.84
N VAL A 100 5.47 11.67 11.54
CA VAL A 100 6.51 10.78 10.99
C VAL A 100 6.85 9.67 12.00
N SER A 101 7.70 8.71 11.62
CA SER A 101 8.16 7.67 12.53
C SER A 101 9.22 8.19 13.51
N SER A 102 9.15 7.77 14.77
CA SER A 102 10.17 8.08 15.80
C SER A 102 11.52 7.43 15.47
N TYR A 103 11.50 6.33 14.70
CA TYR A 103 12.70 5.63 14.24
C TYR A 103 13.58 6.47 13.31
N LEU A 104 13.10 7.61 12.80
CA LEU A 104 13.94 8.55 12.05
C LEU A 104 15.12 9.06 12.90
N SER A 105 14.98 9.13 14.23
CA SER A 105 16.04 9.49 15.17
C SER A 105 17.24 8.53 15.15
N LEU A 106 17.05 7.29 14.65
CA LEU A 106 18.13 6.32 14.51
C LEU A 106 19.21 6.75 13.52
N LEU A 107 18.89 7.64 12.58
CA LEU A 107 19.90 8.23 11.70
C LEU A 107 20.90 9.09 12.50
N THR A 108 20.46 9.70 13.59
CA THR A 108 21.28 10.55 14.45
C THR A 108 21.98 9.73 15.54
N SER A 109 21.25 8.82 16.21
CA SER A 109 21.79 8.03 17.33
C SER A 109 22.60 6.81 16.88
N GLN A 110 22.30 6.26 15.70
CA GLN A 110 22.89 5.02 15.16
C GLN A 110 23.29 5.20 13.67
N GLY A 111 23.75 6.38 13.27
CA GLY A 111 24.09 6.70 11.87
C GLY A 111 25.24 5.88 11.24
N GLN A 112 25.96 5.07 12.03
CA GLN A 112 26.91 4.08 11.51
C GLN A 112 26.21 2.79 11.05
N GLU A 113 25.04 2.49 11.59
CA GLU A 113 24.23 1.32 11.25
C GLU A 113 23.19 1.64 10.17
N TYR A 114 22.60 2.84 10.24
CA TYR A 114 21.57 3.31 9.30
C TYR A 114 22.12 4.37 8.36
N SER A 115 22.15 4.07 7.06
CA SER A 115 22.77 4.93 6.03
C SER A 115 21.86 6.05 5.50
N GLY A 116 20.58 6.01 5.85
CA GLY A 116 19.59 7.01 5.48
C GLY A 116 18.15 6.50 5.59
N ALA A 117 17.21 7.42 5.41
CA ALA A 117 15.81 7.11 5.17
C ALA A 117 15.51 7.18 3.66
N PHE A 118 14.62 6.31 3.22
CA PHE A 118 14.30 6.11 1.81
C PHE A 118 12.80 5.90 1.66
N TYR A 119 12.29 6.20 0.47
CA TYR A 119 10.94 5.85 0.09
C TYR A 119 10.91 4.99 -1.18
N SER A 120 9.84 4.22 -1.33
CA SER A 120 9.50 3.48 -2.55
C SER A 120 7.98 3.55 -2.75
N LEU A 121 7.56 3.49 -4.02
CA LEU A 121 6.17 3.30 -4.39
C LEU A 121 5.99 1.87 -4.89
N TYR A 122 4.96 1.18 -4.42
CA TYR A 122 4.64 -0.18 -4.86
C TYR A 122 3.18 -0.52 -4.58
N ASP A 123 2.49 -1.14 -5.55
CA ASP A 123 1.11 -1.62 -5.42
C ASP A 123 1.09 -2.98 -4.68
N ILE A 124 1.03 -2.93 -3.34
CA ILE A 124 1.12 -4.11 -2.47
C ILE A 124 -0.15 -4.93 -2.58
N ASP A 125 -1.32 -4.28 -2.51
CA ASP A 125 -2.62 -4.97 -2.50
C ASP A 125 -3.16 -5.30 -3.91
N GLN A 126 -2.41 -4.94 -4.95
CA GLN A 126 -2.68 -5.23 -6.37
C GLN A 126 -3.98 -4.59 -6.86
N ASN A 127 -4.33 -3.41 -6.33
CA ASN A 127 -5.54 -2.68 -6.69
C ASN A 127 -5.32 -1.68 -7.85
N GLY A 128 -4.09 -1.55 -8.34
CA GLY A 128 -3.68 -0.58 -9.37
C GLY A 128 -3.22 0.78 -8.83
N THR A 129 -3.15 0.94 -7.51
CA THR A 129 -2.68 2.16 -6.82
C THR A 129 -1.48 1.82 -5.97
N GLU A 130 -0.39 2.56 -6.12
CA GLU A 130 0.81 2.33 -5.32
C GLU A 130 0.65 2.84 -3.88
N GLU A 131 1.08 2.02 -2.92
CA GLU A 131 1.38 2.45 -1.56
C GLU A 131 2.75 3.14 -1.49
N LEU A 132 2.86 4.10 -0.57
CA LEU A 132 4.13 4.72 -0.19
C LEU A 132 4.74 3.98 1.00
N LEU A 133 5.91 3.39 0.77
CA LEU A 133 6.72 2.72 1.78
C LEU A 133 7.82 3.69 2.24
N ILE A 134 8.00 3.85 3.55
CA ILE A 134 9.14 4.59 4.13
C ILE A 134 10.00 3.62 4.94
N ALA A 135 11.31 3.63 4.68
CA ALA A 135 12.25 2.70 5.29
C ALA A 135 13.55 3.35 5.73
N LEU A 136 14.20 2.74 6.73
CA LEU A 136 15.62 2.97 6.99
C LEU A 136 16.45 1.93 6.25
N ASN A 137 17.58 2.35 5.68
CA ASN A 137 18.54 1.42 5.10
C ASN A 137 19.58 1.01 6.15
N LYS A 138 19.63 -0.28 6.47
CA LYS A 138 20.60 -0.89 7.36
C LYS A 138 21.46 -1.87 6.57
N SER A 139 22.68 -1.47 6.21
CA SER A 139 23.63 -2.31 5.44
C SER A 139 23.05 -2.89 4.14
N GLY A 140 22.21 -2.12 3.43
CA GLY A 140 21.57 -2.58 2.19
C GLY A 140 20.23 -3.30 2.38
N ASP A 141 19.83 -3.63 3.61
CA ASP A 141 18.48 -4.07 3.94
C ASP A 141 17.57 -2.86 4.22
N TYR A 142 16.31 -2.92 3.79
CA TYR A 142 15.31 -1.89 4.05
C TYR A 142 14.38 -2.35 5.17
N ILE A 143 14.31 -1.57 6.24
CA ILE A 143 13.41 -1.80 7.38
C ILE A 143 12.29 -0.78 7.29
N LEU A 144 11.06 -1.23 7.07
CA LEU A 144 9.89 -0.36 7.06
C LEU A 144 9.70 0.29 8.42
N ILE A 145 9.54 1.61 8.41
CA ILE A 145 9.20 2.44 9.57
C ILE A 145 7.87 3.16 9.37
N ASP A 146 7.36 3.17 8.13
CA ASP A 146 6.04 3.71 7.84
C ASP A 146 5.46 3.13 6.55
N LEU A 147 4.15 3.29 6.42
CA LEU A 147 3.39 2.84 5.25
C LEU A 147 2.15 3.71 5.08
N TYR A 148 1.95 4.23 3.87
CA TYR A 148 0.78 5.01 3.50
C TYR A 148 0.10 4.41 2.27
N THR A 149 -1.22 4.51 2.23
CA THR A 149 -2.03 4.25 1.02
C THR A 149 -2.82 5.50 0.66
N GLN A 150 -3.50 5.48 -0.48
CA GLN A 150 -4.44 6.52 -0.88
C GLN A 150 -5.86 6.10 -0.51
N LEU A 151 -6.56 6.95 0.24
CA LEU A 151 -7.97 6.76 0.58
C LEU A 151 -8.73 8.03 0.25
N SER A 152 -9.74 7.93 -0.62
CA SER A 152 -10.63 9.05 -0.98
C SER A 152 -9.90 10.31 -1.49
N GLY A 153 -8.74 10.15 -2.14
CA GLY A 153 -7.95 11.27 -2.66
C GLY A 153 -6.89 11.82 -1.71
N GLU A 154 -6.82 11.32 -0.48
CA GLU A 154 -5.88 11.74 0.55
C GLU A 154 -4.91 10.60 0.91
N ASN A 155 -3.77 10.92 1.53
CA ASN A 155 -2.88 9.90 2.08
C ASN A 155 -3.43 9.42 3.43
N PHE A 156 -3.36 8.11 3.65
CA PHE A 156 -3.76 7.47 4.89
C PHE A 156 -2.62 6.62 5.42
N ARG A 157 -2.19 6.87 6.66
CA ARG A 157 -1.10 6.15 7.31
C ARG A 157 -1.60 4.79 7.82
N LEU A 158 -1.17 3.72 7.17
CA LEU A 158 -1.68 2.37 7.40
C LEU A 158 -1.31 1.78 8.75
N VAL A 159 -0.24 2.29 9.38
CA VAL A 159 0.38 1.70 10.57
C VAL A 159 -0.04 2.38 11.89
N ASP A 160 -0.94 3.36 11.84
CA ASP A 160 -1.45 4.04 13.04
C ASP A 160 -2.21 3.09 13.98
N ASN A 161 -2.83 2.04 13.42
CA ASN A 161 -3.47 0.99 14.22
C ASN A 161 -2.48 0.26 15.15
N PHE A 162 -1.20 0.13 14.79
CA PHE A 162 -0.17 -0.45 15.64
C PHE A 162 0.17 0.49 16.80
N ARG A 163 0.27 1.80 16.52
CA ARG A 163 0.63 2.81 17.52
C ARG A 163 -0.42 2.94 18.60
N ASN A 164 -1.69 2.82 18.21
CA ASN A 164 -2.83 2.80 19.12
C ASN A 164 -2.81 1.60 20.10
N ILE A 165 -2.08 0.52 19.77
CA ILE A 165 -1.92 -0.66 20.63
C ILE A 165 -0.50 -0.77 21.23
N GLY A 166 0.29 0.32 21.16
CA GLY A 166 1.59 0.44 21.81
C GLY A 166 2.78 -0.09 21.01
N PHE A 167 2.62 -0.35 19.71
CA PHE A 167 3.71 -0.75 18.82
C PHE A 167 3.95 0.30 17.74
N GLU A 168 5.20 0.68 17.51
CA GLU A 168 5.59 1.38 16.28
C GLU A 168 6.33 0.38 15.39
N ILE A 169 6.00 0.34 14.11
CA ILE A 169 6.71 -0.57 13.20
C ILE A 169 8.14 -0.08 12.96
N GLY A 170 9.08 -1.01 12.92
CA GLY A 170 10.50 -0.71 12.76
C GLY A 170 11.39 -1.86 13.22
N PRO A 171 12.64 -1.58 13.63
CA PRO A 171 13.61 -2.61 14.02
C PRO A 171 13.13 -3.61 15.08
N ASP A 172 12.26 -3.19 16.01
CA ASP A 172 11.79 -4.04 17.12
C ASP A 172 10.42 -4.70 16.87
N ALA A 173 9.72 -4.25 15.83
CA ALA A 173 8.38 -4.69 15.46
C ALA A 173 8.24 -4.61 13.93
N ILE A 174 8.70 -5.66 13.27
CA ILE A 174 8.92 -5.68 11.83
C ILE A 174 7.60 -5.97 11.12
N LEU A 175 7.23 -5.11 10.16
CA LEU A 175 6.13 -5.36 9.23
C LEU A 175 6.71 -5.67 7.84
N ARG A 176 6.38 -6.83 7.29
CA ARG A 176 6.84 -7.31 5.98
C ARG A 176 5.66 -7.46 5.03
N PRO A 177 5.60 -6.72 3.92
CA PRO A 177 4.61 -6.98 2.87
C PRO A 177 4.83 -8.37 2.26
N LEU A 178 3.74 -9.05 1.92
CA LEU A 178 3.72 -10.34 1.25
C LEU A 178 3.27 -10.17 -0.20
N GLN A 179 3.64 -11.11 -1.07
CA GLN A 179 3.31 -11.04 -2.50
C GLN A 179 1.80 -11.16 -2.80
N ASP A 180 0.99 -11.59 -1.85
CA ASP A 180 -0.47 -11.69 -1.97
C ASP A 180 -1.22 -10.46 -1.44
N GLY A 181 -0.51 -9.38 -1.10
CA GLY A 181 -1.08 -8.14 -0.56
C GLY A 181 -1.42 -8.17 0.92
N THR A 182 -1.06 -9.25 1.63
CA THR A 182 -1.11 -9.29 3.09
C THR A 182 0.22 -8.85 3.70
N TYR A 183 0.27 -8.72 5.02
CA TYR A 183 1.45 -8.26 5.75
C TYR A 183 1.74 -9.20 6.92
N LEU A 184 2.98 -9.65 7.01
CA LEU A 184 3.50 -10.39 8.16
C LEU A 184 4.12 -9.41 9.15
N PHE A 185 3.54 -9.35 10.34
CA PHE A 185 4.11 -8.65 11.49
C PHE A 185 4.85 -9.64 12.40
N GLU A 186 6.04 -9.26 12.84
CA GLU A 186 6.87 -9.97 13.82
C GLU A 186 7.31 -8.98 14.91
N GLY A 187 6.88 -9.20 16.14
CA GLY A 187 7.25 -8.33 17.25
C GLY A 187 6.69 -8.81 18.59
N GLY A 188 7.42 -8.55 19.68
CA GLY A 188 6.98 -8.93 21.03
C GLY A 188 6.79 -10.45 21.23
N GLY A 189 7.48 -11.29 20.44
CA GLY A 189 7.39 -12.75 20.51
C GLY A 189 6.18 -13.36 19.81
N VAL A 190 5.42 -12.58 19.04
CA VAL A 190 4.25 -13.06 18.29
C VAL A 190 4.36 -12.70 16.81
N TYR A 191 3.70 -13.53 15.99
CA TYR A 191 3.49 -13.31 14.57
C TYR A 191 2.03 -13.00 14.32
N ARG A 192 1.76 -12.04 13.44
CA ARG A 192 0.38 -11.66 13.06
C ARG A 192 0.32 -11.44 11.56
N ILE A 193 -0.77 -11.89 10.94
CA ILE A 193 -1.06 -11.54 9.55
C ILE A 193 -2.09 -10.43 9.54
N TYR A 194 -1.82 -9.40 8.75
CA TYR A 194 -2.71 -8.27 8.52
C TYR A 194 -3.10 -8.18 7.05
N GLN A 195 -4.27 -7.62 6.80
CA GLN A 195 -4.75 -7.28 5.47
C GLN A 195 -5.32 -5.86 5.48
N TYR A 196 -5.06 -5.10 4.43
CA TYR A 196 -5.66 -3.78 4.27
C TYR A 196 -7.19 -3.89 4.15
N ASN A 197 -7.90 -2.98 4.80
CA ASN A 197 -9.35 -2.89 4.74
C ASN A 197 -9.79 -1.45 4.46
N ALA A 198 -10.31 -1.19 3.27
CA ALA A 198 -10.79 0.15 2.91
C ALA A 198 -12.07 0.57 3.65
N MET A 199 -12.89 -0.37 4.15
CA MET A 199 -14.13 -0.06 4.89
C MET A 199 -13.85 0.36 6.34
N ILE A 200 -12.81 -0.21 6.95
CA ILE A 200 -12.28 0.19 8.24
C ILE A 200 -10.81 0.52 8.02
N PRO A 201 -10.50 1.76 7.60
CA PRO A 201 -9.19 2.15 7.10
C PRO A 201 -8.06 1.69 8.02
N GLY A 202 -7.12 0.95 7.44
CA GLY A 202 -5.95 0.44 8.13
C GLY A 202 -5.74 -1.06 7.95
N LEU A 203 -4.76 -1.57 8.69
CA LEU A 203 -4.38 -2.98 8.66
C LEU A 203 -5.23 -3.78 9.65
N LYS A 204 -6.12 -4.63 9.13
CA LYS A 204 -6.94 -5.55 9.93
C LYS A 204 -6.17 -6.84 10.20
N ARG A 205 -6.00 -7.19 11.48
CA ARG A 205 -5.44 -8.49 11.86
C ARG A 205 -6.39 -9.62 11.44
N ILE A 206 -5.88 -10.60 10.71
CA ILE A 206 -6.63 -11.79 10.27
C ILE A 206 -6.14 -13.08 10.94
N SER A 207 -4.92 -13.11 11.48
CA SER A 207 -4.42 -14.23 12.29
C SER A 207 -3.33 -13.80 13.28
N GLU A 208 -3.05 -14.65 14.26
CA GLU A 208 -2.00 -14.51 15.27
C GLU A 208 -1.43 -15.89 15.64
N SER A 209 -0.13 -15.98 15.90
CA SER A 209 0.59 -17.22 16.21
C SER A 209 1.84 -16.94 17.05
N ASP A 210 2.20 -17.85 17.95
CA ASP A 210 3.46 -17.80 18.72
C ASP A 210 4.65 -18.40 17.93
N ILE A 211 4.38 -19.00 16.77
CA ILE A 211 5.38 -19.53 15.84
C ILE A 211 5.25 -18.88 14.48
N ASN A 212 6.35 -18.80 13.73
CA ASN A 212 6.35 -18.24 12.38
C ASN A 212 5.35 -19.01 11.49
N PRO A 213 4.28 -18.36 10.99
CA PRO A 213 3.26 -19.02 10.20
C PRO A 213 3.72 -19.28 8.77
N GLU A 214 3.17 -20.33 8.15
CA GLU A 214 3.23 -20.49 6.70
C GLU A 214 2.45 -19.34 6.04
N THR A 215 3.10 -18.65 5.10
CA THR A 215 2.58 -17.45 4.42
C THR A 215 2.88 -17.49 2.93
N SER A 216 2.24 -16.61 2.18
CA SER A 216 2.72 -16.27 0.84
C SER A 216 4.16 -15.73 0.90
N PRO A 217 4.95 -15.84 -0.17
CA PRO A 217 6.32 -15.34 -0.15
C PRO A 217 6.41 -13.87 0.23
N LEU A 218 7.48 -13.50 0.93
CA LEU A 218 7.77 -12.10 1.25
C LEU A 218 7.93 -11.28 -0.04
N LEU A 219 7.48 -10.03 0.00
CA LEU A 219 7.90 -9.04 -0.99
C LEU A 219 9.38 -8.72 -0.75
N GLU A 220 10.20 -8.93 -1.78
CA GLU A 220 11.64 -8.65 -1.73
C GLU A 220 11.90 -7.15 -1.76
N LEU A 221 11.97 -6.50 -0.59
CA LEU A 221 12.14 -5.05 -0.51
C LEU A 221 13.40 -4.56 -1.25
N LYS A 222 14.46 -5.37 -1.33
CA LYS A 222 15.69 -5.02 -2.06
C LYS A 222 15.51 -4.89 -3.57
N SER A 223 14.46 -5.49 -4.15
CA SER A 223 14.20 -5.38 -5.58
C SER A 223 13.37 -4.14 -5.94
N LEU A 224 12.87 -3.40 -4.95
CA LEU A 224 12.10 -2.18 -5.20
C LEU A 224 13.01 -1.00 -5.57
N HIS A 225 12.45 -0.01 -6.24
CA HIS A 225 13.15 1.24 -6.55
C HIS A 225 13.08 2.19 -5.35
N TRP A 226 14.20 2.31 -4.63
CA TRP A 226 14.30 3.19 -3.47
C TRP A 226 14.93 4.53 -3.83
N VAL A 227 14.28 5.61 -3.41
CA VAL A 227 14.79 6.97 -3.51
C VAL A 227 15.14 7.48 -2.12
N LYS A 228 16.32 8.07 -1.97
CA LYS A 228 16.78 8.64 -0.70
C LYS A 228 15.98 9.91 -0.39
N LEU A 229 15.53 10.04 0.87
CA LEU A 229 14.89 11.24 1.41
C LEU A 229 15.90 12.35 1.66
#